data_AF-A0A7W1NF33-F1
#
_entry.id   AF-A0A7W1NF33-F1
#
_cell.length_a   1.000
_cell.length_b   1.000
_cell.length_c   1.000
_cell.angle_alpha   90.00
_cell.angle_beta   90.00
_cell.angle_gamma   90.00
#
_symmetry.space_group_name_H-M   'P 1'
#
loop_
_entity.id
_entity.type
_entity.pdbx_description
1 polymer ?
#
loop_
_entity_poly.entity_id
_entity_poly.type
_entity_poly.pdbx_seq_one_letter_code
_entity_poly.pdbx_strand_id
1 'polypeptide(L)'
;NEFALVADVCINLDEPSIPVREAVRGVSEILGLDPLYFANEGKLVALVPAAQADAALAAMRAHPAGRDAAIIGEVGDKPRGTVIMHTAFGGERIVDMLVGEQLPRIC
;
A
#
# COMPACT_ATOMS: atom_id res chain seq x y z
N ASN A 1 1.36 -6.95 -4.02
CA ASN A 1 2.02 -8.14 -4.60
C ASN A 1 1.09 -8.95 -5.48
N GLU A 2 -0.06 -9.41 -4.99
CA GLU A 2 -1.02 -10.21 -5.81
C GLU A 2 -1.40 -9.52 -7.13
N PHE A 3 -1.73 -8.22 -7.13
CA PHE A 3 -1.98 -7.47 -8.36
C PHE A 3 -0.79 -7.48 -9.32
N ALA A 4 0.43 -7.24 -8.82
CA ALA A 4 1.64 -7.21 -9.64
C ALA A 4 1.90 -8.58 -10.30
N LEU A 5 1.72 -9.66 -9.54
CA LEU A 5 1.89 -11.04 -10.00
C LEU A 5 0.83 -11.44 -11.04
N VAL A 6 -0.45 -11.24 -10.73
CA VAL A 6 -1.55 -11.67 -11.60
C VAL A 6 -1.59 -10.87 -12.90
N ALA A 7 -1.30 -9.57 -12.85
CA ALA A 7 -1.31 -8.70 -14.03
C ALA A 7 0.04 -8.66 -14.78
N ASP A 8 1.09 -9.33 -14.27
CA ASP A 8 2.46 -9.29 -14.83
C ASP A 8 3.00 -7.86 -15.03
N VAL A 9 2.87 -7.03 -13.99
CA VAL A 9 3.32 -5.62 -13.99
C VAL A 9 4.21 -5.31 -12.79
N CYS A 10 4.94 -4.19 -12.83
CA CYS A 10 5.55 -3.62 -11.64
C CYS A 10 4.53 -2.68 -10.96
N ILE A 11 4.52 -2.63 -9.63
CA ILE A 11 3.80 -1.57 -8.89
C ILE A 11 4.84 -0.76 -8.13
N ASN A 12 4.91 0.53 -8.42
CA ASN A 12 5.77 1.48 -7.73
C ASN A 12 4.96 2.19 -6.66
N LEU A 13 5.30 2.00 -5.40
CA LEU A 13 4.70 2.68 -4.26
C LEU A 13 5.57 3.84 -3.81
N ASP A 14 4.94 4.92 -3.38
CA ASP A 14 5.61 6.05 -2.73
C ASP A 14 5.35 5.99 -1.22
N GLU A 15 6.34 5.63 -0.41
CA GLU A 15 6.18 5.41 1.03
C GLU A 15 5.53 6.59 1.78
N PRO A 16 5.94 7.86 1.56
CA PRO A 16 5.34 9.02 2.23
C PRO A 16 3.85 9.21 1.93
N SER A 17 3.37 8.73 0.78
CA SER A 17 1.98 8.84 0.37
C SER A 17 1.05 7.85 1.08
N ILE A 18 1.58 6.79 1.69
CA ILE A 18 0.80 5.74 2.34
C ILE A 18 0.24 6.25 3.69
N PRO A 19 -1.09 6.37 3.84
CA PRO A 19 -1.68 6.90 5.07
C PRO A 19 -1.55 5.89 6.23
N VAL A 20 -0.63 6.17 7.15
CA VAL A 20 -0.45 5.43 8.40
C VAL A 20 -0.65 6.39 9.57
N ARG A 21 -1.57 6.05 10.48
CA ARG A 21 -1.81 6.85 11.70
C ARG A 21 -0.56 6.85 12.58
N GLU A 22 -0.26 7.98 13.21
CA GLU A 22 0.92 8.13 14.09
C GLU A 22 0.99 7.04 15.18
N ALA A 23 -0.14 6.75 15.84
CA ALA A 23 -0.20 5.69 16.83
C ALA A 23 0.14 4.30 16.26
N VAL A 24 -0.25 4.01 15.02
CA VAL A 24 0.09 2.73 14.36
C VAL A 24 1.59 2.71 14.04
N ARG A 25 2.14 3.81 13.52
CA ARG A 25 3.58 3.96 13.25
C ARG A 25 4.40 3.72 14.52
N GLY A 26 4.04 4.38 15.62
CA GLY A 26 4.73 4.20 16.91
C GLY A 26 4.67 2.77 17.44
N VAL A 27 3.52 2.10 17.33
CA VAL A 27 3.39 0.68 17.74
C VAL A 27 4.23 -0.24 16.82
N SER A 28 4.18 -0.03 15.51
CA SER A 28 4.98 -0.76 14.53
C SER A 28 6.49 -0.64 14.83
N GLU A 29 6.97 0.55 15.16
CA GLU A 29 8.38 0.78 15.54
C GLU A 29 8.76 0.04 16.82
N ILE A 30 7.92 0.10 17.86
CA ILE A 30 8.16 -0.60 19.14
C ILE A 30 8.20 -2.12 18.94
N LEU A 31 7.31 -2.66 18.11
CA LEU A 31 7.21 -4.10 17.87
C LEU A 31 8.20 -4.62 16.82
N GLY A 32 8.89 -3.73 16.09
CA GLY A 32 9.75 -4.11 14.97
C GLY A 32 8.97 -4.72 13.80
N LEU A 33 7.71 -4.31 13.61
CA LEU A 33 6.82 -4.81 12.57
C LEU A 33 6.55 -3.72 11.53
N ASP A 34 6.48 -4.12 10.27
CA ASP A 34 6.15 -3.20 9.17
C ASP A 34 4.62 -3.10 9.00
N PRO A 35 4.02 -1.91 9.12
CA PRO A 35 2.56 -1.72 9.07
C PRO A 35 1.93 -2.12 7.74
N LEU A 36 2.71 -2.24 6.66
CA LEU A 36 2.21 -2.73 5.36
C LEU A 36 1.69 -4.18 5.42
N TYR A 37 2.12 -4.94 6.43
CA TYR A 37 1.76 -6.34 6.59
C TYR A 37 0.68 -6.59 7.65
N PHE A 38 0.11 -5.54 8.23
CA PHE A 38 -1.01 -5.68 9.15
C PHE A 38 -2.31 -5.98 8.38
N ALA A 39 -3.09 -6.91 8.92
CA ALA A 39 -4.44 -7.16 8.42
C ALA A 39 -5.30 -5.90 8.58
N ASN A 40 -6.11 -5.60 7.57
CA ASN A 40 -7.00 -4.45 7.54
C ASN A 40 -8.46 -4.91 7.33
N GLU A 41 -9.37 -4.61 8.26
CA GLU A 41 -10.79 -5.04 8.22
C GLU A 41 -11.77 -3.98 7.70
N GLY A 42 -11.27 -2.93 7.05
CA GLY A 42 -12.11 -1.82 6.58
C GLY A 42 -11.43 -0.95 5.53
N LYS A 43 -10.52 -1.56 4.75
CA LYS A 43 -9.72 -0.88 3.72
C LYS A 43 -9.90 -1.58 2.39
N LEU A 44 -9.72 -0.82 1.32
CA LEU A 44 -9.70 -1.35 -0.04
C LEU A 44 -8.46 -0.83 -0.75
N VAL A 45 -7.94 -1.62 -1.66
CA VAL A 45 -6.90 -1.22 -2.62
C VAL A 45 -7.53 -1.28 -4.01
N ALA A 46 -7.38 -0.22 -4.80
CA ALA A 46 -7.92 -0.13 -6.15
C ALA A 46 -6.83 0.28 -7.15
N LEU A 47 -6.81 -0.39 -8.30
CA LEU A 47 -6.06 0.02 -9.47
C LEU A 47 -7.04 0.64 -10.46
N VAL A 48 -6.74 1.85 -10.93
CA VAL A 48 -7.59 2.60 -11.86
C VAL A 48 -6.74 3.16 -13.01
N PRO A 49 -7.32 3.41 -14.19
CA PRO A 49 -6.62 4.13 -15.25
C PRO A 49 -6.12 5.48 -14.76
N ALA A 50 -4.90 5.88 -15.14
CA ALA A 50 -4.28 7.12 -14.66
C ALA A 50 -5.17 8.36 -14.87
N ALA A 51 -5.84 8.44 -16.02
CA ALA A 51 -6.77 9.53 -16.34
C ALA A 51 -8.02 9.61 -15.43
N GLN A 52 -8.30 8.56 -14.64
CA GLN A 52 -9.44 8.48 -13.72
C GLN A 52 -9.01 8.52 -12.25
N ALA A 53 -7.70 8.62 -11.95
CA ALA A 53 -7.17 8.53 -10.59
C ALA A 53 -7.78 9.60 -9.66
N ASP A 54 -7.81 10.85 -10.09
CA ASP A 54 -8.36 11.96 -9.29
C ASP A 54 -9.87 11.82 -9.06
N ALA A 55 -10.61 11.38 -10.08
CA ALA A 55 -12.05 11.17 -9.98
C ALA A 55 -12.38 10.02 -9.00
N ALA A 56 -11.64 8.91 -9.08
CA ALA A 56 -11.78 7.80 -8.15
C ALA A 56 -11.41 8.22 -6.71
N LEU A 57 -10.32 8.94 -6.54
CA LEU A 57 -9.89 9.45 -5.23
C LEU A 57 -10.94 10.39 -4.62
N ALA A 58 -11.50 11.31 -5.42
CA ALA A 58 -12.57 12.21 -4.98
C ALA A 58 -13.81 11.42 -4.54
N ALA A 59 -14.21 10.40 -5.30
CA ALA A 59 -15.34 9.54 -4.93
C ALA A 59 -15.09 8.77 -3.62
N MET A 60 -13.88 8.23 -3.41
CA MET A 60 -13.50 7.56 -2.17
C MET A 60 -13.54 8.51 -0.98
N ARG A 61 -12.98 9.72 -1.12
CA ARG A 61 -12.93 10.73 -0.05
C ARG A 61 -14.29 11.32 0.31
N ALA A 62 -15.26 11.30 -0.61
CA ALA A 62 -16.63 11.70 -0.34
C ALA A 62 -17.37 10.73 0.61
N HIS A 63 -16.90 9.49 0.75
CA HIS A 63 -17.46 8.52 1.68
C HIS A 63 -16.79 8.63 3.07
N PRO A 64 -17.53 8.59 4.19
CA PRO A 64 -16.95 8.73 5.53
C PRO A 64 -15.81 7.75 5.85
N ALA A 65 -15.91 6.50 5.37
CA ALA A 65 -14.87 5.49 5.56
C ALA A 65 -13.62 5.71 4.67
N GLY A 66 -13.73 6.49 3.60
CA GLY A 66 -12.67 6.75 2.63
C GLY A 66 -12.03 8.13 2.72
N ARG A 67 -12.35 8.93 3.74
CA ARG A 67 -11.82 10.29 3.94
C ARG A 67 -10.28 10.37 3.88
N ASP A 68 -9.62 9.31 4.34
CA ASP A 68 -8.15 9.19 4.41
C ASP A 68 -7.58 8.45 3.16
N ALA A 69 -8.37 8.25 2.11
CA ALA A 69 -7.89 7.61 0.88
C ALA A 69 -6.79 8.46 0.24
N ALA A 70 -5.83 7.80 -0.41
CA ALA A 70 -4.73 8.42 -1.12
C ALA A 70 -4.37 7.60 -2.36
N ILE A 71 -3.85 8.28 -3.38
CA ILE A 71 -3.07 7.62 -4.43
C ILE A 71 -1.70 7.33 -3.80
N ILE A 72 -1.32 6.05 -3.79
CA ILE A 72 -0.12 5.59 -3.08
C ILE A 72 1.02 5.15 -4.00
N GLY A 73 0.85 5.32 -5.31
CA GLY A 73 1.75 4.76 -6.30
C GLY A 73 1.11 4.61 -7.67
N GLU A 74 1.83 3.94 -8.56
CA GLU A 74 1.46 3.74 -9.95
C GLU A 74 1.93 2.38 -10.48
N VAL A 75 1.40 1.99 -11.64
CA VAL A 75 1.86 0.80 -12.34
C VAL A 75 3.08 1.17 -13.18
N GLY A 76 4.19 0.45 -12.97
CA GLY A 76 5.43 0.59 -13.72
C GLY A 76 5.71 -0.61 -14.64
N ASP A 77 6.81 -0.51 -15.40
CA ASP A 77 7.12 -1.49 -16.46
C ASP A 77 7.88 -2.73 -15.96
N LYS A 78 8.96 -2.54 -15.18
CA LYS A 78 9.88 -3.61 -14.77
C LYS A 78 10.49 -3.34 -13.39
N PRO A 79 10.88 -4.39 -12.64
CA PRO A 79 10.67 -5.81 -12.92
C PRO A 79 9.20 -6.21 -12.74
N ARG A 80 8.66 -7.00 -13.67
CA ARG A 80 7.27 -7.44 -13.62
C ARG A 80 7.04 -8.42 -12.46
N GLY A 81 5.81 -8.51 -11.98
CA GLY A 81 5.47 -9.38 -10.85
C GLY A 81 5.98 -8.88 -9.51
N THR A 82 6.46 -7.64 -9.43
CA THR A 82 7.15 -7.08 -8.26
C THR A 82 6.47 -5.81 -7.78
N VAL A 83 6.53 -5.55 -6.47
CA VAL A 83 6.19 -4.25 -5.89
C VAL A 83 7.47 -3.59 -5.39
N ILE A 84 7.79 -2.42 -5.94
CA ILE A 84 8.91 -1.58 -5.51
C ILE A 84 8.33 -0.43 -4.69
N MET A 85 8.91 -0.13 -3.54
CA MET A 85 8.57 1.06 -2.77
C MET A 85 9.74 2.03 -2.74
N HIS A 86 9.48 3.27 -3.18
CA HIS A 86 10.36 4.42 -3.01
C HIS A 86 10.22 4.91 -1.57
N THR A 87 11.32 4.94 -0.84
CA THR A 87 11.34 5.28 0.58
C THR A 87 11.40 6.80 0.77
N ALA A 88 11.01 7.26 1.97
CA ALA A 88 11.10 8.67 2.33
C ALA A 88 12.55 9.24 2.26
N PHE A 89 13.56 8.36 2.25
CA PHE A 89 14.98 8.72 2.19
C PHE A 89 15.57 8.66 0.77
N GLY A 90 14.73 8.49 -0.25
CA GLY A 90 15.15 8.45 -1.66
C GLY A 90 15.77 7.13 -2.10
N GLY A 91 15.63 6.07 -1.30
CA GLY A 91 16.01 4.71 -1.68
C GLY A 91 14.84 3.92 -2.24
N GLU A 92 15.11 2.69 -2.68
CA GLU A 92 14.09 1.75 -3.12
C GLU A 92 14.22 0.43 -2.36
N ARG A 93 13.09 -0.21 -2.05
CA ARG A 93 13.06 -1.59 -1.55
C ARG A 93 11.95 -2.38 -2.21
N ILE A 94 12.15 -3.70 -2.32
CA ILE A 94 11.09 -4.62 -2.71
C ILE A 94 10.14 -4.80 -1.51
N VAL A 95 8.84 -4.71 -1.76
CA VAL A 95 7.81 -5.12 -0.81
C VAL A 95 7.46 -6.56 -1.14
N ASP A 96 8.02 -7.51 -0.40
CA ASP A 96 7.80 -8.93 -0.64
C ASP A 96 6.39 -9.39 -0.23
N MET A 97 6.00 -10.58 -0.68
CA MET A 97 4.87 -11.27 -0.08
C MET A 97 5.23 -11.69 1.35
N LEU A 98 4.34 -11.42 2.30
CA LEU A 98 4.53 -11.90 3.67
C LEU A 98 4.59 -13.44 3.67
N VAL A 99 5.57 -13.99 4.37
CA VAL A 99 5.66 -15.42 4.64
C VAL A 99 5.11 -15.68 6.04
N GLY A 100 3.98 -16.37 6.13
CA GLY A 100 3.29 -16.63 7.41
C GLY A 100 2.46 -15.43 7.90
N GLU A 101 2.13 -15.42 9.19
CA GLU A 101 1.39 -14.33 9.85
C GLU A 101 2.30 -13.63 10.87
N GLN A 102 2.25 -12.29 10.93
CA GLN A 102 2.99 -11.52 11.94
C GLN A 102 2.35 -11.58 13.33
N LEU A 103 1.02 -11.65 13.39
CA LEU A 103 0.25 -11.61 14.63
C LEU A 103 -0.71 -12.80 14.65
N PRO A 104 -0.53 -13.78 15.55
CA PRO A 104 -1.37 -14.97 15.56
C PRO A 104 -2.81 -14.63 15.96
N ARG A 105 -3.78 -15.23 15.25
CA ARG A 105 -5.23 -14.99 15.45
C ARG A 105 -5.65 -13.55 15.16
N ILE A 106 -4.99 -12.92 14.21
CA ILE A 106 -5.46 -11.68 13.62
C ILE A 106 -6.43 -12.06 12.48
N CYS A 107 -7.72 -11.94 12.79
CA CYS A 107 -8.88 -12.34 11.95
C CYS A 107 -9.15 -13.86 11.91
#